data_AF-A0A842KNX3-F1
#
_entry.id   AF-A0A842KNX3-F1
#
_cell.length_a   1.000
_cell.length_b   1.000
_cell.length_c   1.000
_cell.angle_alpha   90.00
_cell.angle_beta   90.00
_cell.angle_gamma   90.00
#
_symmetry.space_group_name_H-M   'P 1'
#
loop_
_entity.id
_entity.type
_entity.pdbx_description
1 polymer ?
#
loop_
_entity_poly.entity_id
_entity_poly.type
_entity_poly.pdbx_seq_one_letter_code
_entity_poly.pdbx_strand_id
1 'polypeptide(L)'
;MKVLHTEKILPCIADPWKLRIIAQLDEEPDLPLIARYLNGIYSEKLGMVVVRNGVREMNFFRNGQVTIRMVDSETEAIELVNRLLTMAYHKAIISGEV
;
A
#
# COMPACT_ATOMS: atom_id res chain seq x y z
N MET A 1 -8.61 -5.96 -6.49
CA MET A 1 -8.08 -5.23 -5.33
C MET A 1 -8.05 -3.73 -5.50
N LYS A 2 -8.61 -3.01 -4.53
CA LYS A 2 -8.50 -1.55 -4.37
C LYS A 2 -8.76 -1.18 -2.90
N VAL A 3 -8.49 0.08 -2.56
CA VAL A 3 -8.94 0.67 -1.30
C VAL A 3 -10.47 0.71 -1.27
N LEU A 4 -11.05 0.14 -0.23
CA LEU A 4 -12.48 0.14 0.05
C LEU A 4 -12.89 1.43 0.77
N HIS A 5 -12.20 1.76 1.87
CA HIS A 5 -12.44 2.98 2.65
C HIS A 5 -11.20 3.37 3.46
N THR A 6 -11.16 4.63 3.89
CA THR A 6 -10.19 5.14 4.85
C THR A 6 -10.69 4.92 6.27
N GLU A 7 -9.87 4.32 7.13
CA GLU A 7 -10.17 4.13 8.55
C GLU A 7 -9.78 5.36 9.37
N LYS A 8 -8.60 5.92 9.11
CA LYS A 8 -8.03 7.03 9.89
C LYS A 8 -7.14 7.93 9.05
N ILE A 9 -7.16 9.22 9.38
CA ILE A 9 -6.25 10.25 8.88
C ILE A 9 -5.56 10.87 10.10
N LEU A 10 -4.24 10.90 10.08
CA LEU A 10 -3.40 11.38 11.18
C LEU A 10 -2.30 12.28 10.60
N PRO A 11 -1.74 13.21 11.39
CA PRO A 11 -0.48 13.86 11.03
C PRO A 11 0.65 12.83 10.86
N CYS A 12 1.54 13.05 9.91
CA CYS A 12 2.73 12.22 9.74
C CYS A 12 3.76 12.56 10.82
N ILE A 13 4.34 11.53 11.45
CA ILE A 13 5.34 11.72 12.53
C ILE A 13 6.64 12.32 11.99
N ALA A 14 7.03 11.97 10.75
CA ALA A 14 8.26 12.46 10.15
C ALA A 14 8.16 13.91 9.64
N ASP A 15 6.95 14.36 9.29
CA ASP A 15 6.65 15.72 8.84
C ASP A 15 5.20 16.08 9.22
N PRO A 16 4.98 16.96 10.21
CA PRO A 16 3.63 17.32 10.66
C PRO A 16 2.74 17.98 9.60
N TRP A 17 3.31 18.49 8.50
CA TRP A 17 2.56 19.05 7.37
C TRP A 17 2.07 18.01 6.38
N LYS A 18 2.55 16.77 6.51
CA LYS A 18 2.10 15.62 5.73
C LYS A 18 1.13 14.76 6.55
N LEU A 19 0.41 13.90 5.86
CA LEU A 19 -0.52 12.96 6.45
C LEU A 19 0.06 11.56 6.54
N ARG A 20 -0.43 10.82 7.53
CA ARG A 20 -0.40 9.37 7.64
C ARG A 20 -1.83 8.86 7.62
N ILE A 21 -2.14 8.01 6.66
CA ILE A 21 -3.47 7.46 6.42
C ILE A 21 -3.44 5.97 6.71
N ILE A 22 -4.52 5.48 7.30
CA ILE A 22 -4.79 4.06 7.48
C ILE A 22 -6.07 3.77 6.68
N ALA A 23 -5.99 2.83 5.75
CA ALA A 23 -7.09 2.45 4.87
C ALA A 23 -7.24 0.94 4.83
N GLN A 24 -8.40 0.47 4.39
CA GLN A 24 -8.73 -0.94 4.27
C GLN A 24 -8.95 -1.29 2.79
N LEU A 25 -8.36 -2.41 2.34
CA LEU A 25 -8.58 -2.98 1.02
C LEU A 25 -9.90 -3.77 0.97
N ASP A 26 -10.43 -3.95 -0.24
CA ASP A 26 -11.65 -4.74 -0.49
C ASP A 26 -11.44 -6.26 -0.39
N GLU A 27 -10.20 -6.74 -0.40
CA GLU A 27 -9.83 -8.14 -0.25
C GLU A 27 -8.42 -8.28 0.37
N GLU A 28 -8.07 -9.47 0.86
CA GLU A 28 -6.74 -9.73 1.44
C GLU A 28 -5.65 -9.74 0.34
N PRO A 29 -4.52 -9.02 0.55
CA PRO A 29 -3.45 -8.93 -0.44
C PRO A 29 -2.54 -10.15 -0.50
N ASP A 30 -2.11 -10.50 -1.72
CA ASP A 30 -0.96 -11.40 -1.92
C ASP A 30 0.33 -10.62 -1.66
N LEU A 31 0.83 -10.73 -0.43
CA LEU A 31 2.02 -10.01 0.03
C LEU A 31 3.30 -10.38 -0.77
N PRO A 32 3.63 -11.67 -1.01
CA PRO A 32 4.74 -12.03 -1.90
C PRO A 32 4.66 -11.40 -3.30
N LEU A 33 3.48 -11.39 -3.92
CA LEU A 33 3.25 -10.77 -5.24
C LEU A 33 3.50 -9.26 -5.19
N ILE A 34 2.90 -8.56 -4.21
CA ILE A 34 3.11 -7.12 -4.02
C ILE A 34 4.59 -6.80 -3.83
N ALA A 35 5.30 -7.55 -2.99
CA ALA A 35 6.73 -7.36 -2.76
C ALA A 35 7.53 -7.53 -4.05
N ARG A 36 7.25 -8.57 -4.84
CA ARG A 36 7.92 -8.83 -6.11
C ARG A 36 7.72 -7.71 -7.12
N TYR A 37 6.46 -7.33 -7.38
CA TYR A 37 6.14 -6.44 -8.50
C TYR A 37 6.22 -4.94 -8.18
N LEU A 38 6.26 -4.58 -6.89
CA LEU A 38 6.49 -3.23 -6.41
C LEU A 38 7.87 -3.02 -5.77
N ASN A 39 8.77 -4.01 -5.85
CA ASN A 39 10.09 -3.97 -5.23
C ASN A 39 10.01 -3.64 -3.73
N GLY A 40 9.06 -4.28 -3.05
CA GLY A 40 8.79 -4.14 -1.62
C GLY A 40 9.62 -5.10 -0.77
N ILE A 41 9.74 -4.78 0.51
CA ILE A 41 10.41 -5.62 1.51
C ILE A 41 9.33 -6.43 2.23
N TYR A 42 9.31 -7.74 1.98
CA TYR A 42 8.37 -8.67 2.61
C TYR A 42 8.87 -9.16 3.97
N SER A 43 7.99 -9.20 4.96
CA SER A 43 8.21 -9.86 6.25
C SER A 43 7.09 -10.83 6.55
N GLU A 44 7.37 -12.13 6.43
CA GLU A 44 6.45 -13.21 6.84
C GLU A 44 6.12 -13.10 8.34
N LYS A 45 7.14 -12.86 9.17
CA LYS A 45 6.99 -12.74 10.64
C LYS A 45 6.01 -11.64 11.06
N LEU A 46 6.02 -10.51 10.35
CA LEU A 46 5.16 -9.37 10.64
C LEU A 46 3.86 -9.39 9.80
N GLY A 47 3.74 -10.32 8.85
CA GLY A 47 2.60 -10.40 7.94
C GLY A 47 2.41 -9.13 7.13
N MET A 48 3.50 -8.53 6.62
CA MET A 48 3.43 -7.25 5.92
C MET A 48 4.48 -7.08 4.81
N VAL A 49 4.21 -6.13 3.90
CA VAL A 49 5.14 -5.64 2.89
C VAL A 49 5.32 -4.13 3.04
N VAL A 50 6.57 -3.68 3.06
CA VAL A 50 6.90 -2.26 2.97
C VAL A 50 7.23 -1.90 1.52
N VAL A 51 6.53 -0.95 0.94
CA VAL A 51 6.78 -0.39 -0.38
C VAL A 51 7.17 1.07 -0.24
N ARG A 52 8.21 1.51 -0.96
CA ARG A 52 8.64 2.91 -1.00
C ARG A 52 8.50 3.47 -2.41
N ASN A 53 7.92 4.67 -2.50
CA ASN A 53 7.79 5.43 -3.72
C ASN A 53 8.26 6.87 -3.47
N GLY A 54 9.55 7.12 -3.73
CA GLY A 54 10.21 8.35 -3.32
C GLY A 54 10.19 8.51 -1.80
N VAL A 55 9.64 9.62 -1.31
CA VAL A 55 9.47 9.91 0.13
C VAL A 55 8.26 9.22 0.74
N ARG A 56 7.35 8.68 -0.08
CA ARG A 56 6.12 8.01 0.38
C ARG A 56 6.43 6.56 0.74
N GLU A 57 5.88 6.11 1.85
CA GLU A 57 5.98 4.71 2.28
C GLU A 57 4.59 4.15 2.50
N MET A 58 4.37 2.93 2.01
CA MET A 58 3.14 2.17 2.16
C MET A 58 3.47 0.84 2.81
N ASN A 59 2.69 0.48 3.82
CA ASN A 59 2.78 -0.82 4.46
C ASN A 59 1.49 -1.58 4.20
N PHE A 60 1.58 -2.70 3.50
CA PHE A 60 0.46 -3.60 3.23
C PHE A 60 0.48 -4.73 4.26
N PHE A 61 -0.63 -4.97 4.94
CA PHE A 61 -0.77 -6.03 5.94
C PHE A 61 -1.63 -7.16 5.41
N ARG A 62 -1.41 -8.39 5.90
CA ARG A 62 -2.13 -9.59 5.46
C ARG A 62 -3.66 -9.47 5.59
N ASN A 63 -4.13 -8.73 6.59
CA ASN A 63 -5.56 -8.49 6.83
C ASN A 63 -6.19 -7.41 5.91
N GLY A 64 -5.46 -6.94 4.89
CA GLY A 64 -5.93 -5.90 3.97
C GLY A 64 -5.82 -4.47 4.50
N GLN A 65 -5.31 -4.25 5.71
CA GLN A 65 -4.98 -2.89 6.14
C GLN A 65 -3.78 -2.36 5.34
N VAL A 66 -3.82 -1.08 5.00
CA VAL A 66 -2.71 -0.37 4.39
C VAL A 66 -2.46 0.93 5.16
N THR A 67 -1.21 1.15 5.57
CA THR A 67 -0.80 2.47 6.08
C THR A 67 0.00 3.20 5.02
N ILE A 68 -0.35 4.46 4.73
CA ILE A 68 0.34 5.34 3.80
C ILE A 68 0.88 6.54 4.59
N ARG A 69 2.11 6.97 4.35
CA ARG A 69 2.67 8.18 4.97
C ARG A 69 3.36 9.09 3.96
N MET A 70 3.59 10.34 4.36
CA MET A 70 4.22 11.40 3.55
C MET A 70 3.38 11.81 2.33
N VAL A 71 2.06 11.93 2.52
CA VAL A 71 1.09 12.36 1.50
C VAL A 71 0.43 13.67 1.89
N ASP A 72 -0.06 14.43 0.90
CA ASP A 72 -0.68 15.75 1.08
C ASP A 72 -2.19 15.66 1.29
N SER A 73 -2.84 14.58 0.83
CA SER A 73 -4.28 14.40 0.96
C SER A 73 -4.69 12.94 1.04
N GLU A 74 -5.94 12.71 1.47
CA GLU A 74 -6.58 11.41 1.42
C GLU A 74 -6.72 10.86 0.00
N THR A 75 -7.20 11.71 -0.92
CA THR A 75 -7.37 11.36 -2.34
C THR A 75 -6.05 10.88 -2.95
N GLU A 76 -4.95 11.62 -2.74
CA GLU A 76 -3.63 11.22 -3.24
C GLU A 76 -3.21 9.84 -2.72
N ALA A 77 -3.45 9.56 -1.44
CA ALA A 77 -3.09 8.29 -0.83
C ALA A 77 -3.86 7.12 -1.44
N ILE A 78 -5.17 7.27 -1.62
CA ILE A 78 -6.05 6.26 -2.22
C ILE A 78 -5.65 6.00 -3.67
N GLU A 79 -5.46 7.06 -4.46
CA GLU A 79 -5.04 6.94 -5.86
C GLU A 79 -3.67 6.27 -5.99
N LEU A 80 -2.72 6.61 -5.12
CA LEU A 80 -1.40 5.99 -5.09
C LEU A 80 -1.48 4.49 -4.84
N VAL A 81 -2.21 4.06 -3.81
CA VAL A 81 -2.37 2.64 -3.47
C VAL A 81 -3.04 1.89 -4.60
N ASN A 82 -4.17 2.39 -5.11
CA ASN A 82 -4.91 1.75 -6.19
C ASN A 82 -4.06 1.61 -7.46
N ARG A 83 -3.31 2.65 -7.82
CA ARG A 83 -2.41 2.61 -8.98
C ARG A 83 -1.31 1.57 -8.80
N LEU A 84 -0.67 1.52 -7.63
CA LEU A 84 0.38 0.55 -7.36
C LEU A 84 -0.14 -0.88 -7.38
N LEU A 85 -1.27 -1.15 -6.74
CA LEU A 85 -1.90 -2.47 -6.77
C LEU A 85 -2.27 -2.88 -8.21
N THR A 86 -2.89 -1.97 -8.97
CA THR A 86 -3.20 -2.20 -10.39
C THR A 86 -1.94 -2.57 -11.18
N MET A 87 -0.84 -1.83 -10.98
CA MET A 87 0.43 -2.13 -11.64
C MET A 87 1.00 -3.50 -11.24
N ALA A 88 0.93 -3.86 -9.96
CA ALA A 88 1.46 -5.13 -9.46
C ALA A 88 0.70 -6.33 -10.06
N TYR A 89 -0.62 -6.32 -9.94
CA TYR A 89 -1.47 -7.41 -10.44
C TYR A 89 -1.46 -7.50 -11.97
N HIS A 90 -1.43 -6.36 -12.68
CA HIS A 90 -1.31 -6.39 -14.13
C HIS A 90 0.01 -7.03 -14.61
N LYS A 91 1.13 -6.76 -13.93
CA LYS A 91 2.40 -7.43 -14.24
C LYS A 91 2.37 -8.93 -13.92
N ALA A 92 1.68 -9.32 -12.85
CA ALA A 92 1.50 -10.72 -12.49
C ALA A 92 0.70 -11.50 -13.55
N ILE A 93 -0.40 -10.91 -14.04
CA ILE A 93 -1.21 -11.46 -15.14
C ILE A 93 -0.37 -11.66 -16.39
N ILE A 94 0.41 -10.64 -16.80
CA ILE A 94 1.30 -10.74 -17.97
C ILE A 94 2.36 -11.83 -17.79
N SER A 95 2.78 -12.11 -16.55
CA SER A 95 3.77 -13.13 -16.22
C SER A 95 3.16 -14.54 -16.06
N GLY A 96 1.83 -14.68 -16.14
CA GLY A 96 1.11 -15.95 -15.95
C GLY A 96 1.06 -16.43 -14.49
N GLU A 97 1.25 -15.54 -13.52
CA GLU A 97 1.21 -15.85 -12.09
C GLU A 97 -0.20 -15.70 -11.48
N VAL A 98 -1.10 -15.00 -12.19
CA VAL A 98 -2.51 -14.76 -11.82
C VAL A 98 -3.40 -14.84 -13.07
#